data_AF-A0A924NYG8-F1
#
_entry.id   AF-A0A924NYG8-F1
#
_cell.length_a   1.000
_cell.length_b   1.000
_cell.length_c   1.000
_cell.angle_alpha   90.00
_cell.angle_beta   90.00
_cell.angle_gamma   90.00
#
_symmetry.space_group_name_H-M   'P 1'
#
loop_
_entity.id
_entity.type
_entity.pdbx_description
1 polymer ?
#
loop_
_entity_poly.entity_id
_entity_poly.type
_entity_poly.pdbx_seq_one_letter_code
_entity_poly.pdbx_strand_id
1 'polypeptide(L)'
;MTNQVGIDMNSDSDSDDLLQYNPNRLLDTLIENLRLKNDAALSRALEVAPPVISKIRHHRLPVGASLLIRMHEVSDLSIRDLRYLMGDRRNKFRISDKQFKPKEGEPQA
;
A
#
# COMPACT_ATOMS: atom_id res chain seq x y z
N MET A 1 28.54 -42.47 -21.78
CA MET A 1 27.22 -42.11 -22.32
C MET A 1 26.22 -42.73 -21.35
N THR A 2 25.59 -42.03 -20.42
CA THR A 2 24.80 -40.80 -20.55
C THR A 2 24.68 -40.14 -19.17
N ASN A 3 25.08 -38.88 -19.06
CA ASN A 3 24.73 -38.05 -17.90
C ASN A 3 23.26 -37.63 -18.06
N GLN A 4 22.39 -38.12 -17.19
CA GLN A 4 21.03 -37.63 -17.09
C GLN A 4 21.05 -36.43 -16.12
N VAL A 5 20.96 -35.24 -16.71
CA VAL A 5 20.84 -33.96 -16.02
C VAL A 5 19.51 -33.95 -15.30
N GLY A 6 19.54 -33.91 -13.96
CA GLY A 6 18.41 -33.47 -13.16
C GLY A 6 18.14 -32.01 -13.51
N ILE A 7 17.05 -31.76 -14.23
CA ILE A 7 16.54 -30.41 -14.43
C ILE A 7 15.88 -30.04 -13.12
N ASP A 8 16.57 -29.28 -12.29
CA ASP A 8 16.02 -28.66 -11.10
C ASP A 8 14.94 -27.64 -11.53
N MET A 9 13.71 -28.12 -11.62
CA MET A 9 12.50 -27.29 -11.68
C MET A 9 12.26 -26.70 -10.29
N ASN A 10 12.90 -25.57 -9.99
CA ASN A 10 12.43 -24.70 -8.91
C ASN A 10 12.80 -23.24 -9.19
N SER A 11 12.08 -22.59 -10.11
CA SER A 11 12.10 -21.13 -10.29
C SER A 11 10.72 -20.52 -10.07
N ASP A 12 10.01 -20.94 -9.02
CA ASP A 12 8.74 -20.31 -8.62
C ASP A 12 8.92 -19.17 -7.59
N SER A 13 10.16 -18.73 -7.31
CA SER A 13 10.43 -17.70 -6.30
C SER A 13 10.22 -16.25 -6.79
N ASP A 14 10.29 -15.98 -8.09
CA ASP A 14 10.20 -14.60 -8.61
C ASP A 14 8.76 -14.06 -8.67
N SER A 15 7.76 -14.93 -8.57
CA SER A 15 6.34 -14.56 -8.67
C SER A 15 5.76 -14.01 -7.37
N ASP A 16 6.36 -14.31 -6.22
CA ASP A 16 5.81 -13.96 -4.90
C ASP A 16 6.21 -12.55 -4.44
N ASP A 17 7.31 -11.99 -4.97
CA ASP A 17 7.78 -10.63 -4.68
C ASP A 17 6.90 -9.52 -5.30
N LEU A 18 6.05 -9.85 -6.27
CA LEU A 18 5.02 -8.95 -6.81
C LEU A 18 3.76 -8.90 -5.92
N LEU A 19 3.63 -9.81 -4.96
CA LEU A 19 2.43 -10.00 -4.14
C LEU A 19 2.58 -9.43 -2.71
N GLN A 20 3.76 -8.92 -2.38
CA GLN A 20 4.06 -8.33 -1.07
C GLN A 20 3.78 -6.82 -1.05
N TYR A 21 3.16 -6.36 0.04
CA TYR A 21 2.84 -4.95 0.25
C TYR A 21 4.11 -4.10 0.29
N ASN A 22 4.30 -3.25 -0.72
CA ASN A 22 5.44 -2.37 -0.87
C ASN A 22 5.02 -0.93 -1.23
N PRO A 23 4.85 -0.05 -0.23
CA PRO A 23 4.45 1.33 -0.46
C PRO A 23 5.56 2.17 -1.11
N ASN A 24 6.81 1.72 -1.15
CA ASN A 24 7.89 2.48 -1.79
C ASN A 24 7.64 2.64 -3.29
N ARG A 25 7.23 1.55 -3.98
CA ARG A 25 6.86 1.58 -5.40
C ARG A 25 5.82 2.65 -5.69
N LEU A 26 4.77 2.71 -4.88
CA LEU A 26 3.73 3.74 -4.98
C LEU A 26 4.31 5.16 -4.82
N LEU A 27 5.11 5.41 -3.78
CA LEU A 27 5.68 6.73 -3.52
C LEU A 27 6.65 7.17 -4.61
N ASP A 28 7.46 6.25 -5.12
CA ASP A 28 8.41 6.52 -6.21
C ASP A 28 7.68 6.84 -7.51
N THR A 29 6.66 6.05 -7.86
CA THR A 29 5.82 6.35 -9.03
C THR A 29 5.13 7.71 -8.91
N LEU A 30 4.66 8.10 -7.71
CA LEU A 30 4.06 9.41 -7.51
C LEU A 30 5.08 10.55 -7.66
N ILE A 31 6.31 10.37 -7.19
CA ILE A 31 7.39 11.36 -7.36
C ILE A 31 7.71 11.54 -8.84
N GLU A 32 7.80 10.45 -9.60
CA GLU A 32 8.07 10.49 -11.04
C GLU A 32 6.90 11.10 -11.82
N ASN A 33 5.67 10.64 -11.55
CA ASN A 33 4.45 11.09 -12.24
C ASN A 33 4.20 12.59 -12.03
N LEU A 34 4.39 13.08 -10.81
CA LEU A 34 4.21 14.49 -10.44
C LEU A 34 5.46 15.35 -10.69
N ARG A 35 6.54 14.75 -11.22
CA ARG A 35 7.83 15.41 -11.48
C ARG A 35 8.41 16.12 -10.26
N LEU A 36 8.29 15.48 -9.10
CA LEU A 36 8.78 15.99 -7.84
C LEU A 36 10.24 15.60 -7.63
N LYS A 37 10.96 16.40 -6.83
CA LYS A 37 12.38 16.15 -6.56
C LYS A 37 12.61 15.08 -5.48
N ASN A 38 11.73 14.99 -4.48
CA ASN A 38 11.91 14.13 -3.31
C ASN A 38 10.63 13.98 -2.47
N ASP A 39 10.71 13.14 -1.44
CA ASP A 39 9.65 12.89 -0.46
C ASP A 39 9.14 14.15 0.25
N ALA A 40 10.00 15.15 0.47
CA ALA A 40 9.57 16.38 1.11
C ALA A 40 8.66 17.19 0.17
N ALA A 41 8.93 17.21 -1.14
CA ALA A 41 8.05 17.79 -2.13
C ALA A 41 6.73 16.99 -2.22
N LEU A 42 6.80 15.66 -2.20
CA LEU A 42 5.62 14.79 -2.16
C LEU A 42 4.73 15.07 -0.94
N SER A 43 5.34 15.25 0.24
CA SER A 43 4.59 15.53 1.48
C SER A 43 3.79 16.82 1.39
N ARG A 44 4.34 17.85 0.72
CA ARG A 44 3.64 19.12 0.49
C ARG A 44 2.51 18.97 -0.52
N ALA A 45 2.76 18.27 -1.63
CA ALA A 45 1.74 18.02 -2.65
C ALA A 45 0.54 17.23 -2.09
N LEU A 46 0.81 16.27 -1.21
CA LEU A 46 -0.22 15.47 -0.53
C LEU A 46 -0.78 16.12 0.74
N GLU A 47 -0.36 17.33 1.11
CA GLU A 47 -0.77 18.03 2.34
C GLU A 47 -0.58 17.22 3.63
N VAL A 48 0.50 16.43 3.69
CA VAL A 48 0.88 15.65 4.87
C VAL A 48 2.20 16.13 5.45
N ALA A 49 2.39 15.89 6.75
CA ALA A 49 3.67 16.19 7.38
C ALA A 49 4.77 15.25 6.83
N PRO A 50 6.01 15.74 6.61
CA PRO A 50 7.13 14.90 6.14
C PRO A 50 7.35 13.59 6.92
N PRO A 51 7.17 13.54 8.26
CA PRO A 51 7.29 12.30 9.03
C PRO A 51 6.29 11.21 8.62
N VAL A 52 5.15 11.56 8.02
CA VAL A 52 4.16 10.58 7.52
C VAL A 52 4.76 9.79 6.36
N ILE A 53 5.32 10.48 5.36
CA ILE A 53 5.97 9.85 4.21
C ILE A 53 7.16 9.00 4.67
N SER A 54 7.99 9.55 5.56
CA SER A 54 9.12 8.81 6.14
C SER A 54 8.67 7.53 6.85
N LYS A 55 7.60 7.57 7.66
CA LYS A 55 7.09 6.36 8.34
C LYS A 55 6.52 5.34 7.35
N ILE A 56 5.91 5.78 6.25
CA ILE A 56 5.42 4.89 5.19
C ILE A 56 6.59 4.21 4.48
N ARG A 57 7.63 4.98 4.11
CA ARG A 57 8.88 4.48 3.51
C ARG A 57 9.54 3.37 4.33
N HIS A 58 9.52 3.54 5.65
CA HIS A 58 10.10 2.59 6.60
C HIS A 58 9.09 1.54 7.11
N HIS A 59 7.94 1.39 6.47
CA HIS A 59 6.89 0.42 6.83
C HIS A 59 6.42 0.51 8.30
N ARG A 60 6.56 1.69 8.93
CA ARG A 60 6.08 1.99 10.30
C ARG A 60 4.67 2.54 10.34
N LEU A 61 4.14 2.95 9.19
CA LEU A 61 2.79 3.45 9.02
C LEU A 61 2.19 2.90 7.72
N PRO A 62 1.06 2.16 7.75
CA PRO A 62 0.39 1.73 6.53
C PRO A 62 -0.27 2.92 5.82
N VAL A 63 -0.44 2.81 4.50
CA VAL A 63 -1.24 3.78 3.73
C VAL A 63 -2.71 3.55 4.07
N GLY A 64 -3.31 4.57 4.68
CA GLY A 64 -4.73 4.60 5.04
C GLY A 64 -5.60 5.13 3.90
N ALA A 65 -6.93 4.97 4.05
CA ALA A 65 -7.89 5.35 3.01
C ALA A 65 -7.88 6.86 2.71
N SER A 66 -7.77 7.73 3.72
CA SER A 66 -7.73 9.18 3.53
C SER A 66 -6.52 9.61 2.69
N LEU A 67 -5.34 9.07 3.01
CA LEU A 67 -4.13 9.35 2.25
C LEU A 67 -4.21 8.81 0.81
N LEU A 68 -4.81 7.63 0.63
CA LEU A 68 -5.01 7.04 -0.69
C LEU A 68 -5.94 7.88 -1.57
N ILE A 69 -7.03 8.42 -0.99
CA ILE A 69 -7.92 9.37 -1.67
C ILE A 69 -7.13 10.61 -2.08
N ARG A 70 -6.30 11.15 -1.20
CA ARG A 70 -5.48 12.33 -1.52
C ARG A 70 -4.49 12.07 -2.65
N MET A 71 -3.86 10.90 -2.65
CA MET A 71 -2.98 10.47 -3.75
C MET A 71 -3.74 10.38 -5.08
N HIS A 72 -4.97 9.88 -5.07
CA HIS A 72 -5.84 9.83 -6.25
C HIS A 72 -6.13 11.23 -6.79
N GLU A 73 -6.55 12.15 -5.92
CA GLU A 73 -6.88 13.53 -6.31
C GLU A 73 -5.68 14.29 -6.91
N VAL A 74 -4.48 14.06 -6.39
CA VAL A 74 -3.29 14.83 -6.82
C VAL A 74 -2.62 14.24 -8.07
N SER A 75 -2.70 12.91 -8.26
CA SER A 75 -2.02 12.22 -9.38
C SER A 75 -2.93 11.82 -10.53
N ASP A 76 -4.25 12.00 -10.39
CA ASP A 76 -5.28 11.50 -11.31
C ASP A 76 -5.23 9.97 -11.56
N LEU A 77 -4.43 9.23 -10.79
CA LEU A 77 -4.35 7.76 -10.87
C LEU A 77 -5.54 7.13 -10.15
N SER A 78 -6.17 6.11 -10.75
CA SER A 78 -7.30 5.46 -10.11
C SER A 78 -6.89 4.80 -8.78
N ILE A 79 -7.81 4.74 -7.81
CA ILE A 79 -7.56 4.04 -6.54
C ILE A 79 -7.15 2.58 -6.78
N ARG A 80 -7.62 1.95 -7.86
CA ARG A 80 -7.20 0.60 -8.26
C ARG A 80 -5.71 0.56 -8.59
N ASP A 81 -5.23 1.51 -9.39
CA ASP A 81 -3.83 1.56 -9.82
C ASP A 81 -2.91 1.87 -8.64
N LEU A 82 -3.32 2.81 -7.77
CA LEU A 82 -2.57 3.10 -6.54
C LEU A 82 -2.42 1.87 -5.64
N ARG A 83 -3.49 1.06 -5.52
CA ARG A 83 -3.45 -0.20 -4.76
C ARG A 83 -2.60 -1.27 -5.44
N TYR A 84 -2.65 -1.33 -6.77
CA TYR A 84 -1.78 -2.22 -7.56
C TYR A 84 -0.30 -1.87 -7.36
N LEU A 85 0.06 -0.58 -7.44
CA LEU A 85 1.43 -0.10 -7.24
C LEU A 85 2.01 -0.48 -5.89
N MET A 86 1.21 -0.45 -4.82
CA MET A 86 1.65 -0.86 -3.48
C MET A 86 1.53 -2.37 -3.21
N GLY A 87 1.00 -3.18 -4.14
CA GLY A 87 0.71 -4.59 -3.89
C GLY A 87 -0.42 -4.83 -2.87
N ASP A 88 -1.32 -3.87 -2.70
CA ASP A 88 -2.36 -3.91 -1.66
C ASP A 88 -3.62 -4.64 -2.11
N ARG A 89 -3.69 -5.91 -1.70
CA ARG A 89 -4.81 -6.81 -1.94
C ARG A 89 -5.95 -6.69 -0.92
N ARG A 90 -5.96 -5.70 -0.01
CA ARG A 90 -7.06 -5.49 0.98
C ARG A 90 -8.39 -5.18 0.28
N ASN A 91 -9.10 -6.22 -0.15
CA ASN A 91 -10.39 -6.09 -0.81
C ASN A 91 -11.42 -5.45 0.13
N LYS A 92 -12.09 -4.43 -0.43
CA LYS A 92 -13.33 -3.77 -0.03
C LYS A 92 -13.77 -3.98 1.43
N PHE A 93 -13.65 -2.91 2.22
CA PHE A 93 -14.25 -2.73 3.55
C PHE A 93 -13.78 -3.71 4.62
N ARG A 94 -12.66 -3.38 5.28
CA ARG A 94 -12.48 -3.77 6.68
C ARG A 94 -13.39 -2.90 7.55
N ILE A 95 -14.70 -3.14 7.49
CA ILE A 95 -15.58 -2.77 8.59
C ILE A 95 -15.09 -3.63 9.75
N SER A 96 -14.53 -3.00 10.78
CA SER A 96 -14.13 -3.73 11.98
C SER A 96 -15.40 -4.29 12.61
N ASP A 97 -15.55 -5.62 12.64
CA ASP A 97 -16.69 -6.33 13.25
C ASP A 97 -16.88 -5.98 14.75
N LYS A 98 -15.89 -5.32 15.36
CA LYS A 98 -15.91 -4.88 16.76
C LYS A 98 -16.65 -3.56 16.99
N GLN A 99 -16.91 -2.77 15.96
CA GLN A 99 -17.47 -1.42 16.11
C GLN A 99 -19.02 -1.40 16.13
N PHE A 100 -19.67 -2.49 15.71
CA PHE A 100 -21.14 -2.56 15.56
C PHE A 100 -21.79 -3.71 16.34
N LYS A 101 -21.19 -4.16 17.45
CA LYS A 101 -21.99 -4.95 18.40
C LYS A 101 -22.97 -3.99 19.10
N PRO A 102 -24.30 -4.21 19.01
CA PRO A 102 -25.22 -3.48 19.88
C PRO A 102 -24.75 -3.70 21.32
N LYS A 103 -24.65 -2.62 22.10
CA LYS A 103 -24.44 -2.75 23.55
C LYS A 103 -25.63 -3.55 24.10
N GLU A 104 -25.44 -4.84 24.34
CA GLU A 104 -26.40 -5.64 25.09
C GLU A 104 -26.35 -5.17 26.54
N GLY A 105 -27.41 -4.51 26.98
CA GLY A 105 -27.78 -4.35 28.39
C GLY A 105 -26.99 -3.31 29.19
N GLU A 106 -27.26 -2.02 28.98
CA GLU A 106 -27.20 -1.08 30.10
C GLU A 106 -28.52 -1.18 30.88
N PRO A 107 -28.53 -1.60 32.16
CA PRO A 107 -29.71 -1.43 32.99
C PRO A 107 -29.91 0.07 33.18
N GLN A 108 -31.07 0.56 32.75
CA GLN A 108 -31.55 1.89 33.11
C GLN A 108 -31.61 1.96 34.63
N ALA A 109 -30.77 2.80 35.22
CA ALA A 109 -30.83 3.22 36.61
C ALA A 109 -31.53 4.57 36.70
#